data_AF-A0A9X4MJW4-F1
#
_entry.id   AF-A0A9X4MJW4-F1
#
_cell.length_a   1.000
_cell.length_b   1.000
_cell.length_c   1.000
_cell.angle_alpha   90.00
_cell.angle_beta   90.00
_cell.angle_gamma   90.00
#
_symmetry.space_group_name_H-M   'P 1'
#
loop_
_entity.id
_entity.type
_entity.pdbx_description
1 polymer ?
#
loop_
_entity_poly.entity_id
_entity_poly.type
_entity_poly.pdbx_seq_one_letter_code
_entity_poly.pdbx_strand_id
1 'polypeptide(L)'
;MNMTEIKEKAKQMGIQASKMKKVDLIRAIQSKEGNFPCFETAKDYCNQLSCAWRDACLPAKGLEKKYEQTKNLYLKKIKGELKTLTDKLTDLKKKSQKTMGAGKAEALAEIHKLEQKIESLTKNAHGLATASEDAWKITKQGVDKAWEELRASAKKALAKFS
;
A
#
# COMPACT_ATOMS: atom_id res chain seq x y z
N MET A 1 -2.68 12.18 -25.69
CA MET A 1 -1.44 12.46 -26.45
C MET A 1 -0.21 11.90 -25.75
N ASN A 2 0.61 11.16 -26.49
CA ASN A 2 1.93 10.67 -26.11
C ASN A 2 3.04 11.69 -26.50
N MET A 3 4.28 11.45 -26.07
CA MET A 3 5.39 12.40 -26.28
C MET A 3 5.77 12.58 -27.77
N THR A 4 5.58 11.57 -28.60
CA THR A 4 5.83 11.65 -30.06
C THR A 4 4.85 12.62 -30.70
N GLU A 5 3.54 12.45 -30.44
CA GLU A 5 2.47 13.32 -30.93
C GLU A 5 2.65 14.78 -30.44
N ILE A 6 3.09 14.95 -29.19
CA ILE A 6 3.39 16.28 -28.62
C ILE A 6 4.50 16.98 -29.41
N LYS A 7 5.59 16.27 -29.71
CA LYS A 7 6.73 16.81 -30.46
C LYS A 7 6.36 17.13 -31.91
N GLU A 8 5.56 16.29 -32.54
CA GLU A 8 5.05 16.52 -33.89
C GLU A 8 4.20 17.79 -33.97
N LYS A 9 3.27 17.96 -33.03
CA LYS A 9 2.43 19.16 -32.95
C LYS A 9 3.26 20.42 -32.67
N ALA A 10 4.23 20.35 -31.76
CA ALA A 10 5.18 21.45 -31.52
C ALA A 10 5.93 21.83 -32.81
N LYS A 11 6.41 20.84 -33.57
CA LYS A 11 7.13 21.05 -34.84
C LYS A 11 6.24 21.72 -35.88
N GLN A 12 4.99 21.30 -36.03
CA GLN A 12 4.02 21.91 -36.95
C GLN A 12 3.76 23.39 -36.63
N MET A 13 3.94 23.80 -35.37
CA MET A 13 3.72 25.18 -34.91
C MET A 13 5.02 26.00 -34.78
N GLY A 14 6.16 25.46 -35.22
CA GLY A 14 7.46 26.13 -35.16
C GLY A 14 8.07 26.22 -33.75
N ILE A 15 7.66 25.35 -32.82
CA ILE A 15 8.16 25.34 -31.43
C ILE A 15 9.34 24.37 -31.31
N GLN A 16 10.47 24.84 -30.78
CA GLN A 16 11.66 24.02 -30.57
C GLN A 16 11.54 23.14 -29.30
N ALA A 17 11.24 21.85 -29.48
CA ALA A 17 11.02 20.91 -28.37
C ALA A 17 12.29 20.42 -27.65
N SER A 18 13.49 20.57 -28.24
CA SER A 18 14.71 19.86 -27.81
C SER A 18 15.22 20.20 -26.41
N LYS A 19 14.85 21.35 -25.85
CA LYS A 19 15.25 21.79 -24.50
C LYS A 19 14.09 21.91 -23.50
N MET A 20 12.89 21.46 -23.87
CA MET A 20 11.68 21.67 -23.06
C MET A 20 11.25 20.40 -22.33
N LYS A 21 10.84 20.54 -21.07
CA LYS A 21 10.10 19.48 -20.37
C LYS A 21 8.71 19.35 -20.97
N LYS A 22 8.06 18.19 -20.80
CA LYS A 22 6.71 17.92 -21.33
C LYS A 22 5.70 19.02 -20.94
N VAL A 23 5.71 19.45 -19.69
CA VAL A 23 4.82 20.50 -19.16
C VAL A 23 5.02 21.81 -19.92
N ASP A 24 6.27 22.28 -19.99
CA ASP A 24 6.61 23.56 -20.64
C ASP A 24 6.31 23.51 -22.14
N LEU A 25 6.57 22.38 -22.79
CA LEU A 25 6.30 22.18 -24.21
C LEU A 25 4.80 22.26 -24.51
N ILE A 26 3.97 21.56 -23.72
CA ILE A 26 2.51 21.60 -23.92
C ILE A 26 1.96 22.99 -23.63
N ARG A 27 2.45 23.68 -22.59
CA ARG A 27 2.05 25.06 -22.29
C ARG A 27 2.43 26.05 -23.40
N ALA A 28 3.60 25.86 -24.03
CA ALA A 28 3.98 26.65 -25.20
C ALA A 28 3.08 26.37 -26.40
N ILE A 29 2.70 25.10 -26.63
CA ILE A 29 1.72 24.74 -27.66
C ILE A 29 0.37 25.42 -27.36
N GLN A 30 -0.15 25.30 -26.15
CA GLN A 30 -1.41 25.94 -25.73
C GLN A 30 -1.38 27.46 -25.99
N SER A 31 -0.29 28.13 -25.62
CA SER A 31 -0.12 29.56 -25.86
C SER A 31 -0.11 29.89 -27.36
N LYS A 32 0.53 29.05 -28.18
CA LYS A 32 0.59 29.20 -29.63
C LYS A 32 -0.75 28.91 -30.32
N GLU A 33 -1.62 28.10 -29.71
CA GLU A 33 -3.02 27.90 -30.12
C GLU A 33 -3.93 29.08 -29.73
N GLY A 34 -3.42 30.07 -28.99
CA GLY A 34 -4.23 31.15 -28.43
C GLY A 34 -4.99 30.77 -27.16
N ASN A 35 -4.67 29.60 -26.57
CA ASN A 35 -5.27 29.12 -25.33
C ASN A 35 -4.47 29.56 -24.10
N PHE A 36 -5.14 29.63 -22.95
CA PHE A 36 -4.47 29.80 -21.67
C PHE A 36 -3.60 28.55 -21.36
N PRO A 37 -2.31 28.70 -20.97
CA PRO A 37 -1.38 27.58 -20.77
C PRO A 37 -1.63 26.80 -19.46
N CYS A 38 -2.80 26.17 -19.33
CA CYS A 38 -3.30 25.52 -18.13
C CYS A 38 -2.87 24.05 -17.94
N PHE A 39 -1.97 23.51 -18.76
CA PHE A 39 -1.54 22.12 -18.60
C PHE A 39 -1.00 21.87 -17.17
N GLU A 40 -1.54 20.85 -16.50
CA GLU A 40 -1.27 20.48 -15.09
C GLU A 40 -1.55 21.61 -14.06
N THR A 41 -2.41 22.59 -14.36
CA THR A 41 -2.81 23.60 -13.34
C THR A 41 -4.08 23.22 -12.59
N ALA A 42 -4.94 22.38 -13.18
CA ALA A 42 -6.13 21.84 -12.52
C ALA A 42 -5.73 20.70 -11.57
N LYS A 43 -6.07 20.83 -10.28
CA LYS A 43 -5.74 19.83 -9.25
C LYS A 43 -6.69 18.63 -9.27
N ASP A 44 -8.00 18.90 -9.23
CA ASP A 44 -9.00 17.85 -9.00
C ASP A 44 -9.99 17.68 -10.15
N TYR A 45 -10.39 18.79 -10.80
CA TYR A 45 -11.41 18.76 -11.85
C TYR A 45 -11.14 19.80 -12.95
N CYS A 46 -11.47 19.43 -14.18
CA CYS A 46 -11.51 20.31 -15.33
C CYS A 46 -12.78 20.02 -16.13
N ASN A 47 -13.58 21.06 -16.39
CA ASN A 47 -14.85 20.99 -17.10
C ASN A 47 -14.68 20.93 -18.63
N GLN A 48 -13.47 21.14 -19.16
CA GLN A 48 -13.19 20.98 -20.59
C GLN A 48 -13.01 19.50 -20.94
N LEU A 49 -14.12 18.79 -21.06
CA LEU A 49 -14.14 17.35 -21.32
C LEU A 49 -13.51 16.98 -22.67
N SER A 50 -13.61 17.85 -23.67
CA SER A 50 -13.08 17.63 -25.03
C SER A 50 -11.65 18.17 -25.24
N CYS A 51 -10.94 18.54 -24.17
CA CYS A 51 -9.58 19.05 -24.28
C CYS A 51 -8.63 17.95 -24.80
N ALA A 52 -7.90 18.22 -25.89
CA ALA A 52 -6.96 17.28 -26.50
C ALA A 52 -5.84 16.83 -25.53
N TRP A 53 -5.55 17.66 -24.52
CA TRP A 53 -4.53 17.40 -23.51
C TRP A 53 -5.06 16.67 -22.29
N ARG A 54 -6.38 16.47 -22.16
CA ARG A 54 -7.05 16.09 -20.91
C ARG A 54 -6.45 14.84 -20.25
N ASP A 55 -6.26 13.76 -21.02
CA ASP A 55 -5.70 12.49 -20.53
C ASP A 55 -4.26 12.61 -20.04
N ALA A 56 -3.51 13.56 -20.59
CA ALA A 56 -2.13 13.84 -20.18
C ALA A 56 -2.05 14.92 -19.09
N CYS A 57 -3.09 15.76 -18.95
CA CYS A 57 -3.13 16.97 -18.14
C CYS A 57 -3.62 16.70 -16.73
N LEU A 58 -4.71 15.95 -16.60
CA LEU A 58 -5.19 15.56 -15.29
C LEU A 58 -4.35 14.41 -14.77
N PRO A 59 -4.01 14.39 -13.47
CA PRO A 59 -3.37 13.24 -12.88
C PRO A 59 -4.21 12.02 -13.25
N ALA A 60 -3.58 11.03 -13.87
CA ALA A 60 -4.24 9.77 -14.12
C ALA A 60 -4.86 9.30 -12.80
N LYS A 61 -5.93 8.50 -12.88
CA LYS A 61 -6.47 7.67 -11.78
C LYS A 61 -5.43 6.75 -11.09
N GLY A 62 -4.12 6.97 -11.29
CA GLY A 62 -2.97 6.23 -10.80
C GLY A 62 -2.44 6.64 -9.42
N LEU A 63 -2.91 7.74 -8.81
CA LEU A 63 -2.67 7.96 -7.37
C LEU A 63 -3.39 6.91 -6.53
N GLU A 64 -4.61 6.56 -6.94
CA GLU A 64 -5.40 5.45 -6.39
C GLU A 64 -4.65 4.12 -6.49
N LYS A 65 -3.87 3.91 -7.58
CA LYS A 65 -3.08 2.68 -7.78
C LYS A 65 -1.87 2.57 -6.85
N LYS A 66 -1.13 3.65 -6.57
CA LYS A 66 0.09 3.56 -5.74
C LYS A 66 -0.23 3.26 -4.27
N TYR A 67 -1.26 3.91 -3.75
CA TYR A 67 -1.73 3.67 -2.39
C TYR A 67 -2.32 2.26 -2.24
N GLU A 68 -3.21 1.86 -3.16
CA GLU A 68 -3.81 0.52 -3.17
C GLU A 68 -2.74 -0.58 -3.33
N GLN A 69 -1.73 -0.38 -4.17
CA GLN A 69 -0.59 -1.30 -4.30
C GLN A 69 0.21 -1.42 -3.00
N THR A 70 0.48 -0.30 -2.33
CA THR A 70 1.19 -0.27 -1.04
C THR A 70 0.42 -1.01 0.04
N LYS A 71 -0.89 -0.76 0.14
CA LYS A 71 -1.81 -1.47 1.05
C LYS A 71 -1.82 -2.97 0.77
N ASN A 72 -1.94 -3.37 -0.49
CA ASN A 72 -1.98 -4.78 -0.88
C ASN A 72 -0.67 -5.52 -0.58
N LEU A 73 0.48 -4.87 -0.83
CA LEU A 73 1.78 -5.42 -0.47
C LEU A 73 1.93 -5.60 1.05
N TYR A 74 1.50 -4.60 1.83
CA TYR A 74 1.50 -4.69 3.29
C TYR A 74 0.63 -5.84 3.81
N LEU A 75 -0.62 -5.92 3.34
CA LEU A 75 -1.56 -6.97 3.74
C LEU A 75 -1.05 -8.35 3.36
N LYS A 76 -0.46 -8.50 2.18
CA LYS A 76 0.17 -9.76 1.75
C LYS A 76 1.30 -10.16 2.69
N LYS A 77 2.16 -9.22 3.07
CA LYS A 77 3.27 -9.47 4.00
C LYS A 77 2.76 -9.93 5.37
N ILE A 78 1.89 -9.15 6.02
CA ILE A 78 1.40 -9.49 7.36
C ILE A 78 0.61 -10.81 7.35
N LYS A 79 -0.24 -11.06 6.35
CA LYS A 79 -0.95 -12.34 6.25
C LYS A 79 0.01 -13.53 6.13
N GLY A 80 1.09 -13.37 5.36
CA GLY A 80 2.13 -14.39 5.23
C GLY A 80 2.83 -14.67 6.55
N GLU A 81 3.28 -13.62 7.25
CA GLU A 81 3.96 -13.75 8.53
C GLU A 81 3.04 -14.32 9.63
N LEU A 82 1.77 -13.89 9.67
CA LEU A 82 0.76 -14.45 10.56
C LEU A 82 0.55 -15.95 10.31
N LYS A 83 0.42 -16.35 9.04
CA LYS A 83 0.29 -17.77 8.69
C LYS A 83 1.48 -18.58 9.19
N THR A 84 2.70 -18.11 8.96
CA THR A 84 3.92 -18.78 9.44
C THR A 84 3.92 -18.93 10.96
N LEU A 85 3.50 -17.90 11.70
CA LEU A 85 3.43 -17.97 13.16
C LEU A 85 2.36 -18.95 13.64
N THR A 86 1.17 -18.93 13.04
CA THR A 86 0.09 -19.89 13.32
C THR A 86 0.53 -21.34 13.09
N ASP A 87 1.23 -21.61 11.98
CA ASP A 87 1.76 -22.95 11.66
C ASP A 87 2.76 -23.41 12.74
N LYS A 88 3.66 -22.52 13.19
CA LYS A 88 4.61 -22.81 14.28
C LYS A 88 3.92 -23.06 15.62
N LEU A 89 2.91 -22.26 15.98
CA LEU A 89 2.16 -22.47 17.21
C LEU A 89 1.37 -23.77 17.19
N THR A 90 0.84 -24.16 16.04
CA THR A 90 0.13 -25.44 15.88
C THR A 90 1.07 -26.62 16.10
N ASP A 91 2.29 -26.57 15.54
CA ASP A 91 3.31 -27.59 15.78
C ASP A 91 3.74 -27.63 17.26
N LEU A 92 3.95 -26.47 17.87
CA LEU A 92 4.30 -26.34 19.29
C LEU A 92 3.20 -26.90 20.21
N LYS A 93 1.94 -26.62 19.90
CA LYS A 93 0.77 -27.14 20.61
C LYS A 93 0.74 -28.66 20.54
N LYS A 94 0.94 -29.25 19.36
CA LYS A 94 1.03 -30.71 19.19
C LYS A 94 2.19 -31.32 19.97
N LYS A 95 3.36 -30.67 20.00
CA LYS A 95 4.53 -31.13 20.78
C LYS A 95 4.28 -31.06 22.28
N SER A 96 3.74 -29.96 22.78
CA SER A 96 3.40 -29.77 24.20
C SER A 96 2.29 -30.71 24.69
N GLN A 97 1.35 -31.10 23.83
CA GLN A 97 0.33 -32.10 24.19
C GLN A 97 0.93 -33.48 24.48
N LYS A 98 2.08 -33.81 23.89
CA LYS A 98 2.79 -35.08 24.08
C LYS A 98 3.72 -35.11 25.30
N THR A 99 3.99 -33.96 25.92
CA THR A 99 4.79 -33.89 27.16
C THR A 99 3.90 -33.99 28.41
N MET A 100 4.49 -34.37 29.55
CA MET A 100 3.82 -34.49 30.86
C MET A 100 4.44 -33.53 31.88
N GLY A 101 3.65 -33.09 32.89
CA GLY A 101 4.12 -32.26 34.01
C GLY A 101 3.63 -30.80 33.99
N ALA A 102 3.93 -30.05 35.06
CA ALA A 102 3.45 -28.67 35.27
C ALA A 102 3.84 -27.69 34.14
N GLY A 103 5.03 -27.86 33.54
CA GLY A 103 5.47 -27.06 32.39
C GLY A 103 4.58 -27.18 31.16
N LYS A 104 3.77 -28.25 31.03
CA LYS A 104 2.77 -28.41 29.96
C LYS A 104 1.63 -27.40 30.09
N ALA A 105 1.11 -27.23 31.30
CA ALA A 105 -0.05 -26.36 31.53
C ALA A 105 0.30 -24.90 31.25
N GLU A 106 1.48 -24.47 31.71
CA GLU A 106 2.02 -23.14 31.46
C GLU A 106 2.31 -22.91 29.96
N ALA A 107 2.92 -23.89 29.29
CA ALA A 107 3.12 -23.88 27.84
C ALA A 107 1.82 -23.70 27.06
N LEU A 108 0.78 -24.47 27.39
CA LEU A 108 -0.52 -24.40 26.73
C LEU A 108 -1.24 -23.07 26.99
N ALA A 109 -1.12 -22.51 28.20
CA ALA A 109 -1.67 -21.21 28.54
C ALA A 109 -0.99 -20.07 27.75
N GLU A 110 0.33 -20.10 27.60
CA GLU A 110 1.06 -19.13 26.77
C GLU A 110 0.69 -19.25 25.29
N ILE A 111 0.57 -20.47 24.77
CA ILE A 111 0.13 -20.74 23.39
C ILE A 111 -1.28 -20.17 23.16
N HIS A 112 -2.21 -20.42 24.07
CA HIS A 112 -3.57 -19.90 23.95
C HIS A 112 -3.62 -18.37 23.91
N LYS A 113 -2.81 -17.70 24.74
CA LYS A 113 -2.69 -16.23 24.73
C LYS A 113 -2.14 -15.71 23.39
N LEU A 114 -1.21 -16.43 22.76
CA LEU A 114 -0.69 -16.09 21.43
C LEU A 114 -1.75 -16.31 20.33
N GLU A 115 -2.55 -17.38 20.42
CA GLU A 115 -3.69 -17.65 19.51
C GLU A 115 -4.71 -16.50 19.57
N GLN A 116 -5.07 -16.02 20.76
CA GLN A 116 -5.99 -14.87 20.93
C GLN A 116 -5.43 -13.58 20.31
N LYS A 117 -4.13 -13.30 20.49
CA LYS A 117 -3.47 -12.13 19.88
C LYS A 117 -3.44 -12.22 18.36
N ILE A 118 -3.21 -13.41 17.79
CA ILE A 118 -3.27 -13.66 16.34
C ILE A 118 -4.68 -13.41 15.80
N GLU A 119 -5.70 -13.87 16.51
CA GLU A 119 -7.10 -13.63 16.12
C GLU A 119 -7.43 -12.13 16.10
N SER A 120 -7.06 -11.40 17.15
CA SER A 120 -7.24 -9.95 17.22
C SER A 120 -6.51 -9.22 16.07
N LEU A 121 -5.26 -9.59 15.78
CA LEU A 121 -4.51 -8.96 14.70
C LEU A 121 -5.12 -9.26 13.33
N THR A 122 -5.65 -10.47 13.14
CA THR A 122 -6.35 -10.87 11.92
C THR A 122 -7.59 -10.03 11.67
N LYS A 123 -8.39 -9.76 12.72
CA LYS A 123 -9.56 -8.86 12.64
C LYS A 123 -9.14 -7.43 12.28
N ASN A 124 -8.10 -6.90 12.91
CA ASN A 124 -7.58 -5.56 12.63
C ASN A 124 -7.02 -5.44 11.21
N ALA A 125 -6.31 -6.48 10.73
CA ALA A 125 -5.79 -6.54 9.37
C ALA A 125 -6.89 -6.67 8.31
N HIS A 126 -8.04 -7.25 8.65
CA HIS A 126 -9.22 -7.27 7.77
C HIS A 126 -9.82 -5.87 7.61
N GLY A 127 -9.94 -5.11 8.71
CA GLY A 127 -10.39 -3.71 8.69
C GLY A 127 -9.48 -2.79 7.86
N LEU A 128 -8.18 -3.09 7.79
CA LEU A 128 -7.25 -2.37 6.92
C LEU A 128 -7.55 -2.54 5.42
N ALA A 129 -8.16 -3.64 4.99
CA ALA A 129 -8.44 -3.90 3.58
C ALA A 129 -9.48 -2.90 3.02
N THR A 130 -10.44 -2.52 3.84
CA THR A 130 -11.58 -1.65 3.47
C THR A 130 -11.38 -0.18 3.87
N ALA A 131 -10.27 0.15 4.53
CA ALA A 131 -9.98 1.51 5.00
C ALA A 131 -9.66 2.49 3.86
N SER A 132 -10.14 3.74 4.01
CA SER A 132 -9.69 4.90 3.23
C SER A 132 -8.22 5.23 3.52
N GLU A 133 -7.60 6.10 2.72
CA GLU A 133 -6.16 6.44 2.87
C GLU A 133 -5.79 6.90 4.28
N ASP A 134 -6.53 7.85 4.83
CA ASP A 134 -6.24 8.41 6.15
C ASP A 134 -6.56 7.40 7.26
N ALA A 135 -7.65 6.66 7.12
CA ALA A 135 -8.01 5.58 8.06
C ALA A 135 -6.96 4.47 8.08
N TRP A 136 -6.35 4.15 6.93
CA TRP A 136 -5.33 3.12 6.80
C TRP A 136 -4.02 3.51 7.48
N LYS A 137 -3.57 4.77 7.35
CA LYS A 137 -2.34 5.25 8.01
C LYS A 137 -2.44 5.06 9.53
N ILE A 138 -3.58 5.45 10.11
CA ILE A 138 -3.85 5.32 11.55
C ILE A 138 -3.94 3.85 11.95
N THR A 139 -4.76 3.08 11.25
CA THR A 139 -5.00 1.66 11.58
C THR A 139 -3.71 0.83 11.42
N LYS A 140 -2.87 1.14 10.42
CA LYS A 140 -1.59 0.46 10.16
C LYS A 140 -0.65 0.60 11.34
N GLN A 141 -0.54 1.78 11.94
CA GLN A 141 0.33 1.98 13.11
C GLN A 141 -0.09 1.10 14.29
N GLY A 142 -1.40 0.94 14.50
CA GLY A 142 -1.93 0.03 15.52
C GLY A 142 -1.60 -1.44 15.22
N VAL A 143 -1.77 -1.86 13.96
CA VAL A 143 -1.42 -3.22 13.53
C VAL A 143 0.08 -3.47 13.63
N ASP A 144 0.93 -2.51 13.27
CA ASP A 144 2.39 -2.64 13.38
C ASP A 144 2.83 -2.83 14.85
N LYS A 145 2.29 -2.03 15.78
CA LYS A 145 2.59 -2.17 17.22
C LYS A 145 2.15 -3.54 17.75
N ALA A 146 0.92 -3.95 17.45
CA ALA A 146 0.38 -5.24 17.89
C ALA A 146 1.15 -6.42 17.27
N TRP A 147 1.65 -6.27 16.03
CA TRP A 147 2.50 -7.27 15.38
C TRP A 147 3.86 -7.43 16.09
N GLU A 148 4.54 -6.33 16.41
CA GLU A 148 5.82 -6.38 17.11
C GLU A 148 5.70 -7.00 18.52
N GLU A 149 4.65 -6.64 19.26
CA GLU A 149 4.36 -7.24 20.57
C GLU A 149 4.08 -8.75 20.47
N LEU A 150 3.31 -9.16 19.46
CA LEU A 150 3.01 -10.56 19.19
C LEU A 150 4.29 -11.32 18.82
N ARG A 151 5.11 -10.77 17.92
CA ARG A 151 6.37 -11.37 17.48
C ARG A 151 7.35 -11.54 18.64
N ALA A 152 7.48 -10.53 19.50
CA ALA A 152 8.31 -10.61 20.70
C ALA A 152 7.82 -11.68 21.68
N SER A 153 6.50 -11.72 21.93
CA SER A 153 5.87 -12.72 22.81
C SER A 153 6.07 -14.14 22.26
N ALA A 154 5.88 -14.33 20.94
CA ALA A 154 6.06 -15.60 20.28
C ALA A 154 7.53 -16.06 20.29
N LYS A 155 8.49 -15.17 20.05
CA LYS A 155 9.92 -15.49 20.13
C LYS A 155 10.29 -15.98 21.54
N LYS A 156 9.80 -15.29 22.58
CA LYS A 156 10.04 -15.67 23.98
C LYS A 156 9.43 -17.04 24.30
N ALA A 157 8.20 -17.30 23.85
CA ALA A 157 7.54 -18.58 24.04
C ALA A 157 8.32 -19.71 23.34
N LEU A 158 8.63 -19.54 22.04
CA LEU A 158 9.36 -20.54 21.25
C LEU A 158 10.73 -20.90 21.84
N ALA A 159 11.46 -19.92 22.40
CA ALA A 159 12.76 -20.14 23.04
C ALA A 159 12.70 -21.05 24.28
N LYS A 160 11.52 -21.25 24.89
CA LYS A 160 11.35 -22.17 26.02
C LYS A 160 11.19 -23.64 25.61
N PHE A 161 11.03 -23.91 24.30
CA PHE A 161 10.81 -25.26 23.74
C PHE A 161 11.90 -25.68 22.76
N SER A 162 12.87 -24.81 22.50
CA SER A 162 14.13 -25.10 21.80
C SER A 162 15.17 -25.56 22.79
#